data_AF-A0A2E7K2C2-F1
#
_entry.id   AF-A0A2E7K2C2-F1
#
_cell.length_a   1.000
_cell.length_b   1.000
_cell.length_c   1.000
_cell.angle_alpha   90.00
_cell.angle_beta   90.00
_cell.angle_gamma   90.00
#
_symmetry.space_group_name_H-M   'P 1'
#
loop_
_entity.id
_entity.type
_entity.pdbx_description
1 polymer ?
#
loop_
_entity_poly.entity_id
_entity_poly.type
_entity_poly.pdbx_seq_one_letter_code
_entity_poly.pdbx_strand_id
1 'polypeptide(L)'
;EDGDDVLYGGSAGDTIYGGAGNDTIYSDHAHTTQTSYVYGGAGADTFVFSFSHNQRELPWATVIEDFEVGVDKIRIDGMPYNDVFVGGYDTDRSNEFRIFYDAGDDITYVQGNAYRGWFRTHIAVKGDYVNNVDPADNLSVSDFEFVNIITDNDGTDADITANIIRESDDNKHEGLIGSNSGDTIFGSGGDEINAMDGNDVIIFKRGTNPNGNGGIHTGKGNDLVFGVSEYDRMYVNNLGGDNTLIGGNNTGIYMHRENPGNDLVISLGRDMPFGLGNGGNDTMYGGRGGDYNFDGGGDNDFMHAGYGDDIDRFAGGSGDDTLIGGYGGDYIRGGNFSNDNGYGSDTFIIYDPMESTSTQTDVIFDFDTNDDQIILHGFTGIGPGATQVTITQYNATQHGYPGQNWTDITASGGDSDFKLTLKGHHNLTAGTDIIFNSAQLGSDSAETAADFTKTAGSDILFGMSNHDTIEGGAGDDSLYGGHSNDMLYGEADDDYLDGGYGDDTLDGGAGADELMGGYHDDVFVFDATSSTAANTDIIWDFKSAKDGDKIDLSDASFGGIGYGDLTISTPGLDAANSTMYTVITEANTGFTLKLIGYFEDGFNLGASDFIF
;
A
#
# COMPACT_ATOMS: atom_id res chain seq x y z
N GLU A 1 -43.40 -27.72 -4.11
CA GLU A 1 -44.28 -28.43 -3.13
C GLU A 1 -43.46 -28.57 -1.85
N ASP A 2 -43.46 -29.69 -1.13
CA ASP A 2 -42.35 -30.03 -0.21
C ASP A 2 -41.39 -30.96 -0.98
N GLY A 3 -40.11 -30.61 -1.06
CA GLY A 3 -39.04 -31.36 -1.75
C GLY A 3 -38.48 -30.63 -2.98
N ASP A 4 -37.34 -31.09 -3.48
CA ASP A 4 -36.61 -30.47 -4.60
C ASP A 4 -37.34 -30.68 -5.95
N ASP A 5 -37.94 -29.61 -6.47
CA ASP A 5 -38.76 -29.60 -7.67
C ASP A 5 -38.06 -28.93 -8.87
N VAL A 6 -38.48 -29.30 -10.09
CA VAL A 6 -38.07 -28.60 -11.33
C VAL A 6 -39.30 -28.02 -12.00
N LEU A 7 -39.35 -26.69 -12.10
CA LEU A 7 -40.51 -25.93 -12.54
C LEU A 7 -40.23 -25.23 -13.87
N TYR A 8 -41.20 -25.25 -14.77
CA TYR A 8 -41.12 -24.59 -16.08
C TYR A 8 -42.28 -23.62 -16.25
N GLY A 9 -41.95 -22.34 -16.42
CA GLY A 9 -42.87 -21.29 -16.82
C GLY A 9 -43.45 -21.53 -18.22
N GLY A 10 -44.65 -20.99 -18.44
CA GLY A 10 -45.31 -20.93 -19.73
C GLY A 10 -44.71 -19.83 -20.61
N SER A 11 -45.51 -19.33 -21.56
CA SER A 11 -45.07 -18.40 -22.59
C SER A 11 -45.29 -16.92 -22.26
N ALA A 12 -45.88 -16.59 -21.10
CA ALA A 12 -45.94 -15.22 -20.53
C ALA A 12 -46.79 -15.03 -19.28
N GLY A 13 -46.32 -14.12 -18.42
CA GLY A 13 -47.11 -13.54 -17.33
C GLY A 13 -47.35 -14.53 -16.20
N ASP A 14 -46.40 -15.45 -16.01
CA ASP A 14 -46.54 -16.53 -15.06
C ASP A 14 -46.20 -16.06 -13.64
N THR A 15 -46.81 -16.70 -12.66
CA THR A 15 -46.38 -16.61 -11.27
C THR A 15 -46.04 -18.01 -10.81
N ILE A 16 -44.76 -18.25 -10.53
CA ILE A 16 -44.22 -19.57 -10.19
C ILE A 16 -43.80 -19.55 -8.72
N TYR A 17 -44.16 -20.60 -7.98
CA TYR A 17 -43.79 -20.79 -6.59
C TYR A 17 -43.08 -22.14 -6.46
N GLY A 18 -41.82 -22.14 -6.01
CA GLY A 18 -41.03 -23.33 -5.70
C GLY A 18 -41.62 -24.09 -4.51
N GLY A 19 -41.62 -23.43 -3.36
CA GLY A 19 -42.16 -23.97 -2.12
C GLY A 19 -41.06 -24.23 -1.12
N ALA A 20 -40.97 -25.43 -0.55
CA ALA A 20 -39.89 -25.81 0.34
C ALA A 20 -39.05 -26.91 -0.32
N GLY A 21 -37.73 -26.78 -0.31
CA GLY A 21 -36.82 -27.66 -1.06
C GLY A 21 -35.80 -26.83 -1.84
N ASN A 22 -34.83 -27.47 -2.46
CA ASN A 22 -33.88 -26.80 -3.35
C ASN A 22 -34.42 -26.87 -4.78
N ASP A 23 -35.21 -25.89 -5.18
CA ASP A 23 -35.98 -25.91 -6.42
C ASP A 23 -35.19 -25.34 -7.60
N THR A 24 -35.43 -25.87 -8.80
CA THR A 24 -34.90 -25.32 -10.05
C THR A 24 -36.02 -24.74 -10.90
N ILE A 25 -36.01 -23.42 -11.10
CA ILE A 25 -37.12 -22.68 -11.70
C ILE A 25 -36.71 -22.08 -13.04
N TYR A 26 -37.31 -22.54 -14.14
CA TYR A 26 -37.11 -22.02 -15.49
C TYR A 26 -38.22 -21.01 -15.84
N SER A 27 -37.89 -19.73 -15.95
CA SER A 27 -38.86 -18.68 -16.28
C SER A 27 -38.79 -18.26 -17.77
N ASP A 28 -39.72 -18.80 -18.56
CA ASP A 28 -40.12 -18.40 -19.92
C ASP A 28 -39.07 -18.49 -21.07
N HIS A 29 -39.58 -18.69 -22.28
CA HIS A 29 -38.89 -18.84 -23.58
C HIS A 29 -39.55 -17.99 -24.70
N ALA A 30 -40.50 -17.08 -24.41
CA ALA A 30 -41.29 -16.39 -25.44
C ALA A 30 -41.46 -14.86 -25.32
N HIS A 31 -41.42 -14.19 -26.49
CA HIS A 31 -41.65 -12.74 -26.68
C HIS A 31 -43.08 -12.29 -26.37
N THR A 32 -43.35 -11.68 -25.21
CA THR A 32 -44.67 -11.02 -24.98
C THR A 32 -44.54 -9.59 -24.45
N THR A 33 -45.43 -9.08 -23.59
CA THR A 33 -45.36 -7.75 -22.91
C THR A 33 -45.71 -7.81 -21.41
N GLN A 34 -45.76 -8.99 -20.78
CA GLN A 34 -46.29 -9.16 -19.41
C GLN A 34 -45.15 -9.10 -18.37
N THR A 35 -45.22 -9.66 -17.17
CA THR A 35 -44.06 -9.79 -16.26
C THR A 35 -44.22 -11.14 -15.61
N SER A 36 -43.18 -11.96 -15.59
CA SER A 36 -43.21 -13.23 -14.87
C SER A 36 -42.62 -13.02 -13.49
N TYR A 37 -43.29 -13.52 -12.46
CA TYR A 37 -42.85 -13.43 -11.07
C TYR A 37 -42.48 -14.83 -10.58
N VAL A 38 -41.30 -14.98 -10.00
CA VAL A 38 -40.83 -16.25 -9.45
C VAL A 38 -40.48 -16.10 -7.99
N TYR A 39 -40.88 -17.12 -7.24
CA TYR A 39 -40.64 -17.25 -5.81
C TYR A 39 -39.95 -18.59 -5.59
N GLY A 40 -38.74 -18.59 -5.04
CA GLY A 40 -38.02 -19.80 -4.66
C GLY A 40 -38.71 -20.46 -3.48
N GLY A 41 -38.84 -19.69 -2.39
CA GLY A 41 -39.41 -20.15 -1.14
C GLY A 41 -38.32 -20.48 -0.13
N ALA A 42 -38.34 -21.67 0.46
CA ALA A 42 -37.39 -22.05 1.49
C ALA A 42 -36.45 -23.16 1.01
N GLY A 43 -35.17 -22.87 0.89
CA GLY A 43 -34.13 -23.79 0.44
C GLY A 43 -33.05 -23.06 -0.32
N ALA A 44 -32.13 -23.79 -0.95
CA ALA A 44 -31.16 -23.23 -1.88
C ALA A 44 -31.69 -23.38 -3.31
N ASP A 45 -32.38 -22.35 -3.79
CA ASP A 45 -33.11 -22.37 -5.04
C ASP A 45 -32.24 -21.92 -6.22
N THR A 46 -32.51 -22.43 -7.41
CA THR A 46 -31.79 -22.10 -8.64
C THR A 46 -32.74 -21.56 -9.70
N PHE A 47 -32.60 -20.28 -10.03
CA PHE A 47 -33.39 -19.60 -11.05
C PHE A 47 -32.68 -19.66 -12.39
N VAL A 48 -33.23 -20.39 -13.35
CA VAL A 48 -32.56 -20.71 -14.62
C VAL A 48 -33.07 -19.87 -15.77
N PHE A 49 -32.13 -19.22 -16.45
CA PHE A 49 -32.36 -18.37 -17.61
C PHE A 49 -31.66 -18.97 -18.83
N SER A 50 -32.44 -19.39 -19.84
CA SER A 50 -31.89 -20.01 -21.06
C SER A 50 -31.93 -19.07 -22.27
N PHE A 51 -30.82 -18.96 -23.01
CA PHE A 51 -30.78 -18.19 -24.26
C PHE A 51 -31.10 -19.05 -25.49
N SER A 52 -31.99 -18.55 -26.35
CA SER A 52 -32.39 -19.20 -27.60
C SER A 52 -31.98 -18.37 -28.82
N HIS A 53 -31.40 -19.05 -29.83
CA HIS A 53 -30.66 -18.52 -31.00
C HIS A 53 -31.37 -17.53 -31.95
N ASN A 54 -32.57 -17.00 -31.63
CA ASN A 54 -33.35 -16.15 -32.56
C ASN A 54 -34.22 -15.05 -31.90
N GLN A 55 -33.98 -14.70 -30.64
CA GLN A 55 -34.96 -13.95 -29.84
C GLN A 55 -34.75 -12.42 -29.85
N ARG A 56 -35.29 -11.67 -30.83
CA ARG A 56 -35.15 -10.19 -30.89
C ARG A 56 -35.97 -9.45 -29.82
N GLU A 57 -35.29 -8.67 -28.98
CA GLU A 57 -35.85 -7.76 -27.95
C GLU A 57 -36.87 -8.40 -26.98
N LEU A 58 -36.48 -8.61 -25.72
CA LEU A 58 -37.41 -8.97 -24.63
C LEU A 58 -37.89 -7.68 -23.95
N PRO A 59 -39.18 -7.31 -24.01
CA PRO A 59 -39.62 -6.03 -23.44
C PRO A 59 -39.91 -6.04 -21.93
N TRP A 60 -39.64 -7.12 -21.17
CA TRP A 60 -39.99 -7.23 -19.74
C TRP A 60 -39.42 -8.50 -19.10
N ALA A 61 -39.05 -8.34 -17.83
CA ALA A 61 -38.20 -9.20 -17.03
C ALA A 61 -38.96 -10.37 -16.36
N THR A 62 -38.21 -11.40 -15.97
CA THR A 62 -38.59 -12.23 -14.83
C THR A 62 -38.13 -11.51 -13.57
N VAL A 63 -39.02 -11.37 -12.60
CA VAL A 63 -38.73 -10.81 -11.27
C VAL A 63 -38.66 -11.95 -10.26
N ILE A 64 -37.49 -12.12 -9.64
CA ILE A 64 -37.28 -12.95 -8.45
C ILE A 64 -37.67 -12.11 -7.24
N GLU A 65 -38.63 -12.58 -6.46
CA GLU A 65 -39.26 -11.79 -5.40
C GLU A 65 -38.69 -12.07 -3.99
N ASP A 66 -37.99 -13.18 -3.80
CA ASP A 66 -37.54 -13.67 -2.49
C ASP A 66 -36.13 -14.27 -2.50
N PHE A 67 -35.22 -13.71 -3.30
CA PHE A 67 -33.84 -14.19 -3.41
C PHE A 67 -33.06 -14.06 -2.08
N GLU A 68 -32.46 -15.15 -1.63
CA GLU A 68 -31.60 -15.22 -0.45
C GLU A 68 -30.11 -15.25 -0.86
N VAL A 69 -29.37 -14.18 -0.58
CA VAL A 69 -27.93 -14.05 -0.91
C VAL A 69 -27.10 -15.15 -0.23
N GLY A 70 -26.13 -15.71 -0.96
CA GLY A 70 -25.28 -16.80 -0.51
C GLY A 70 -25.95 -18.18 -0.51
N VAL A 71 -27.29 -18.23 -0.57
CA VAL A 71 -28.08 -19.46 -0.51
C VAL A 71 -28.62 -19.81 -1.89
N ASP A 72 -29.33 -18.87 -2.53
CA ASP A 72 -29.91 -19.06 -3.86
C ASP A 72 -28.87 -18.85 -4.98
N LYS A 73 -29.24 -19.29 -6.19
CA LYS A 73 -28.41 -19.20 -7.39
C LYS A 73 -29.19 -18.67 -8.59
N ILE A 74 -28.55 -17.78 -9.34
CA ILE A 74 -28.98 -17.34 -10.67
C ILE A 74 -28.18 -18.12 -11.71
N ARG A 75 -28.84 -19.05 -12.40
CA ARG A 75 -28.21 -19.90 -13.41
C ARG A 75 -28.46 -19.39 -14.81
N ILE A 76 -27.41 -19.37 -15.62
CA ILE A 76 -27.44 -18.87 -17.00
C ILE A 76 -27.02 -19.99 -17.97
N ASP A 77 -27.98 -20.45 -18.78
CA ASP A 77 -27.81 -21.56 -19.73
C ASP A 77 -27.79 -21.07 -21.21
N GLY A 78 -26.89 -21.62 -22.03
CA GLY A 78 -27.06 -21.64 -23.49
C GLY A 78 -26.56 -20.43 -24.28
N MET A 79 -25.60 -19.65 -23.76
CA MET A 79 -24.91 -18.66 -24.58
C MET A 79 -24.14 -19.33 -25.75
N PRO A 80 -24.34 -18.92 -27.03
CA PRO A 80 -23.74 -19.60 -28.18
C PRO A 80 -22.22 -19.48 -28.34
N TYR A 81 -21.55 -18.68 -27.50
CA TYR A 81 -20.22 -18.16 -27.80
C TYR A 81 -19.28 -18.35 -26.62
N ASN A 82 -18.05 -18.72 -26.96
CA ASN A 82 -16.95 -19.02 -26.05
C ASN A 82 -16.41 -17.81 -25.29
N ASP A 83 -17.16 -16.73 -25.08
CA ASP A 83 -16.67 -15.53 -24.39
C ASP A 83 -17.90 -14.78 -23.82
N VAL A 84 -18.10 -14.86 -22.50
CA VAL A 84 -19.15 -14.13 -21.76
C VAL A 84 -18.47 -13.24 -20.74
N PHE A 85 -18.74 -11.95 -20.80
CA PHE A 85 -18.15 -10.94 -19.92
C PHE A 85 -19.22 -10.48 -18.92
N VAL A 86 -18.85 -10.33 -17.64
CA VAL A 86 -19.66 -9.62 -16.65
C VAL A 86 -18.99 -8.25 -16.46
N GLY A 87 -19.75 -7.16 -16.60
CA GLY A 87 -19.24 -5.80 -16.70
C GLY A 87 -20.29 -4.81 -17.25
N GLY A 88 -20.09 -3.51 -17.03
CA GLY A 88 -21.04 -2.48 -17.47
C GLY A 88 -21.00 -2.14 -18.94
N TYR A 89 -22.08 -1.49 -19.35
CA TYR A 89 -22.63 -1.46 -20.71
C TYR A 89 -21.68 -0.88 -21.79
N ASP A 90 -20.94 -1.73 -22.50
CA ASP A 90 -20.25 -1.40 -23.76
C ASP A 90 -21.11 -1.81 -24.97
N THR A 91 -21.65 -0.84 -25.70
CA THR A 91 -22.46 -1.11 -26.91
C THR A 91 -21.66 -1.71 -28.06
N ASP A 92 -20.32 -1.63 -28.00
CA ASP A 92 -19.42 -2.01 -29.08
C ASP A 92 -18.87 -3.44 -28.90
N ARG A 93 -19.03 -4.05 -27.72
CA ARG A 93 -18.69 -5.45 -27.44
C ARG A 93 -19.91 -6.37 -27.45
N SER A 94 -19.69 -7.65 -27.76
CA SER A 94 -20.72 -8.67 -27.80
C SER A 94 -20.58 -9.58 -26.57
N ASN A 95 -21.70 -9.95 -25.93
CA ASN A 95 -21.79 -10.90 -24.81
C ASN A 95 -21.33 -10.31 -23.45
N GLU A 96 -21.88 -9.17 -23.04
CA GLU A 96 -21.58 -8.52 -21.75
C GLU A 96 -22.82 -8.44 -20.84
N PHE A 97 -22.64 -8.62 -19.52
CA PHE A 97 -23.69 -8.55 -18.48
C PHE A 97 -23.45 -7.44 -17.46
N ARG A 98 -24.37 -6.49 -17.33
CA ARG A 98 -24.37 -5.45 -16.29
C ARG A 98 -25.26 -5.87 -15.11
N ILE A 99 -24.86 -5.53 -13.88
CA ILE A 99 -25.73 -5.54 -12.70
C ILE A 99 -25.91 -4.08 -12.22
N PHE A 100 -27.13 -3.65 -11.91
CA PHE A 100 -27.40 -2.31 -11.38
C PHE A 100 -28.67 -2.26 -10.54
N TYR A 101 -28.71 -1.38 -9.54
CA TYR A 101 -29.89 -1.19 -8.69
C TYR A 101 -30.74 0.01 -9.16
N ASP A 102 -32.05 -0.19 -9.29
CA ASP A 102 -33.03 0.87 -9.53
C ASP A 102 -33.82 1.16 -8.24
N ALA A 103 -33.43 2.24 -7.57
CA ALA A 103 -34.09 2.72 -6.34
C ALA A 103 -35.55 3.15 -6.55
N GLY A 104 -35.98 3.41 -7.78
CA GLY A 104 -37.37 3.76 -8.09
C GLY A 104 -38.31 2.58 -7.99
N ASP A 105 -37.84 1.39 -8.38
CA ASP A 105 -38.61 0.15 -8.41
C ASP A 105 -38.22 -0.84 -7.30
N ASP A 106 -37.16 -0.56 -6.55
CA ASP A 106 -36.57 -1.44 -5.51
C ASP A 106 -36.16 -2.80 -6.09
N ILE A 107 -35.39 -2.73 -7.18
CA ILE A 107 -34.98 -3.89 -7.99
C ILE A 107 -33.52 -3.78 -8.37
N THR A 108 -32.78 -4.86 -8.15
CA THR A 108 -31.47 -5.12 -8.74
C THR A 108 -31.65 -5.83 -10.09
N TYR A 109 -31.21 -5.21 -11.18
CA TYR A 109 -31.28 -5.74 -12.53
C TYR A 109 -29.97 -6.40 -12.95
N VAL A 110 -30.05 -7.61 -13.52
CA VAL A 110 -28.96 -8.26 -14.26
C VAL A 110 -29.32 -8.24 -15.75
N GLN A 111 -28.55 -7.50 -16.55
CA GLN A 111 -28.84 -7.18 -17.95
C GLN A 111 -27.74 -7.65 -18.90
N GLY A 112 -28.05 -8.52 -19.87
CA GLY A 112 -27.09 -8.99 -20.88
C GLY A 112 -27.27 -8.38 -22.28
N ASN A 113 -26.17 -8.11 -22.98
CA ASN A 113 -26.09 -7.67 -24.39
C ASN A 113 -25.41 -8.73 -25.28
N ALA A 114 -26.06 -9.21 -26.33
CA ALA A 114 -25.48 -10.13 -27.32
C ALA A 114 -25.50 -9.53 -28.74
N TYR A 115 -24.33 -9.49 -29.40
CA TYR A 115 -24.01 -9.08 -30.79
C TYR A 115 -24.86 -7.98 -31.47
N ARG A 116 -24.21 -6.83 -31.78
CA ARG A 116 -24.74 -5.70 -32.60
C ARG A 116 -25.98 -4.97 -32.04
N GLY A 117 -26.29 -5.10 -30.75
CA GLY A 117 -27.38 -4.37 -30.11
C GLY A 117 -28.79 -4.89 -30.43
N TRP A 118 -28.96 -6.20 -30.70
CA TRP A 118 -30.26 -6.78 -31.10
C TRP A 118 -30.99 -7.52 -29.97
N PHE A 119 -30.37 -7.67 -28.79
CA PHE A 119 -30.93 -8.42 -27.66
C PHE A 119 -30.72 -7.66 -26.34
N ARG A 120 -31.79 -7.42 -25.58
CA ARG A 120 -31.77 -6.96 -24.19
C ARG A 120 -32.48 -8.01 -23.35
N THR A 121 -31.83 -8.53 -22.32
CA THR A 121 -32.46 -9.38 -21.31
C THR A 121 -32.42 -8.66 -19.97
N HIS A 122 -33.45 -8.84 -19.15
CA HIS A 122 -33.52 -8.24 -17.82
C HIS A 122 -33.92 -9.37 -16.87
N ILE A 123 -33.01 -9.80 -16.00
CA ILE A 123 -33.35 -10.51 -14.78
C ILE A 123 -33.51 -9.41 -13.73
N ALA A 124 -34.59 -9.47 -12.95
CA ALA A 124 -34.84 -8.53 -11.88
C ALA A 124 -34.86 -9.32 -10.57
N VAL A 125 -34.09 -8.88 -9.59
CA VAL A 125 -34.10 -9.39 -8.22
C VAL A 125 -34.64 -8.26 -7.35
N LYS A 126 -35.71 -8.53 -6.61
CA LYS A 126 -36.34 -7.49 -5.80
C LYS A 126 -35.53 -7.20 -4.54
N GLY A 127 -35.10 -5.95 -4.37
CA GLY A 127 -34.22 -5.48 -3.31
C GLY A 127 -32.95 -4.82 -3.84
N ASP A 128 -32.28 -4.06 -2.97
CA ASP A 128 -30.92 -3.54 -3.19
C ASP A 128 -29.92 -4.62 -2.80
N TYR A 129 -29.18 -5.14 -3.78
CA TYR A 129 -28.11 -6.11 -3.58
C TYR A 129 -26.79 -5.64 -4.20
N VAL A 130 -26.66 -4.34 -4.42
CA VAL A 130 -25.49 -3.73 -5.05
C VAL A 130 -24.86 -2.70 -4.10
N ASN A 131 -25.67 -1.97 -3.33
CA ASN A 131 -25.19 -0.86 -2.52
C ASN A 131 -25.38 -1.05 -1.00
N ASN A 132 -25.43 -2.30 -0.51
CA ASN A 132 -25.55 -2.52 0.94
C ASN A 132 -24.25 -2.20 1.67
N VAL A 133 -24.41 -1.63 2.87
CA VAL A 133 -23.31 -1.28 3.79
C VAL A 133 -22.61 -2.54 4.32
N ASP A 134 -23.33 -3.65 4.44
CA ASP A 134 -22.75 -4.96 4.72
C ASP A 134 -22.51 -5.68 3.38
N PRO A 135 -21.25 -5.92 2.97
CA PRO A 135 -20.95 -6.58 1.71
C PRO A 135 -21.51 -8.01 1.62
N ALA A 136 -21.75 -8.68 2.74
CA ALA A 136 -22.35 -10.02 2.77
C ALA A 136 -23.81 -10.05 2.27
N ASP A 137 -24.48 -8.89 2.27
CA ASP A 137 -25.84 -8.71 1.76
C ASP A 137 -25.88 -8.29 0.28
N ASN A 138 -24.72 -8.16 -0.40
CA ASN A 138 -24.64 -7.87 -1.83
C ASN A 138 -24.52 -9.16 -2.67
N LEU A 139 -24.97 -9.12 -3.92
CA LEU A 139 -24.79 -10.23 -4.86
C LEU A 139 -23.29 -10.46 -5.13
N SER A 140 -22.86 -11.71 -5.01
CA SER A 140 -21.48 -12.14 -5.20
C SER A 140 -21.34 -13.12 -6.38
N VAL A 141 -20.11 -13.44 -6.76
CA VAL A 141 -19.82 -14.50 -7.75
C VAL A 141 -20.47 -15.83 -7.37
N SER A 142 -20.49 -16.13 -6.06
CA SER A 142 -21.03 -17.38 -5.56
C SER A 142 -22.52 -17.53 -5.83
N ASP A 143 -23.25 -16.43 -6.08
CA ASP A 143 -24.68 -16.38 -6.35
C ASP A 143 -25.05 -16.67 -7.81
N PHE A 144 -24.06 -16.88 -8.68
CA PHE A 144 -24.27 -17.17 -10.10
C PHE A 144 -23.76 -18.57 -10.50
N GLU A 145 -24.49 -19.26 -11.36
CA GLU A 145 -24.07 -20.51 -12.01
C GLU A 145 -24.02 -20.31 -13.54
N PHE A 146 -22.82 -20.37 -14.14
CA PHE A 146 -22.64 -20.24 -15.59
C PHE A 146 -22.37 -21.61 -16.23
N VAL A 147 -23.17 -22.00 -17.24
CA VAL A 147 -23.04 -23.30 -17.90
C VAL A 147 -22.54 -23.15 -19.34
N ASN A 148 -21.29 -23.57 -19.55
CA ASN A 148 -20.43 -23.37 -20.73
C ASN A 148 -19.88 -21.93 -20.87
N ILE A 149 -18.58 -21.82 -20.52
CA ILE A 149 -17.56 -20.82 -20.89
C ILE A 149 -17.31 -19.67 -19.89
N ILE A 150 -16.12 -19.72 -19.28
CA ILE A 150 -15.31 -18.59 -18.80
C ILE A 150 -14.05 -18.59 -19.68
N THR A 151 -13.77 -17.49 -20.37
CA THR A 151 -12.46 -17.15 -20.94
C THR A 151 -12.17 -15.72 -20.54
N ASP A 152 -11.01 -15.51 -19.93
CA ASP A 152 -10.47 -14.20 -19.60
C ASP A 152 -10.21 -13.39 -20.89
N ASN A 153 -10.14 -12.06 -20.75
CA ASN A 153 -9.99 -11.11 -21.85
C ASN A 153 -8.53 -10.64 -22.09
N ASP A 154 -7.49 -11.40 -21.78
CA ASP A 154 -6.15 -11.05 -22.27
C ASP A 154 -5.26 -12.23 -22.69
N GLY A 155 -5.65 -13.47 -22.39
CA GLY A 155 -4.88 -14.65 -22.80
C GLY A 155 -3.54 -14.79 -22.07
N THR A 156 -3.39 -14.16 -20.90
CA THR A 156 -2.20 -14.24 -20.05
C THR A 156 -2.49 -14.57 -18.58
N ASP A 157 -3.72 -14.46 -18.09
CA ASP A 157 -4.05 -14.79 -16.70
C ASP A 157 -4.64 -16.22 -16.54
N ALA A 158 -4.28 -16.90 -15.46
CA ALA A 158 -4.74 -18.24 -15.12
C ALA A 158 -5.77 -18.24 -13.97
N ASP A 159 -6.18 -17.08 -13.45
CA ASP A 159 -7.10 -17.00 -12.31
C ASP A 159 -8.58 -16.86 -12.71
N ILE A 160 -9.44 -17.55 -11.96
CA ILE A 160 -10.86 -17.80 -12.26
C ILE A 160 -11.81 -17.22 -11.21
N THR A 161 -11.31 -16.46 -10.24
CA THR A 161 -12.09 -16.05 -9.05
C THR A 161 -12.55 -14.59 -8.99
N ALA A 162 -11.96 -13.65 -9.75
CA ALA A 162 -12.37 -12.25 -9.73
C ALA A 162 -13.43 -11.92 -10.81
N ASN A 163 -14.61 -11.42 -10.41
CA ASN A 163 -15.62 -10.93 -11.35
C ASN A 163 -15.64 -9.40 -11.41
N ILE A 164 -15.66 -8.90 -12.65
CA ILE A 164 -15.74 -7.49 -13.00
C ILE A 164 -17.21 -7.03 -12.92
N ILE A 165 -17.46 -5.89 -12.31
CA ILE A 165 -18.70 -5.11 -12.38
C ILE A 165 -18.38 -3.79 -13.11
N ARG A 166 -19.28 -3.23 -13.91
CA ARG A 166 -19.16 -1.78 -14.20
C ARG A 166 -20.51 -1.11 -14.08
N GLU A 167 -20.50 0.07 -13.49
CA GLU A 167 -21.62 1.01 -13.50
C GLU A 167 -21.49 1.91 -14.74
N SER A 168 -22.62 2.26 -15.38
CA SER A 168 -22.65 3.27 -16.44
C SER A 168 -23.78 4.25 -16.19
N ASP A 169 -23.44 5.54 -16.05
CA ASP A 169 -23.88 6.60 -16.99
C ASP A 169 -23.56 8.03 -16.50
N ASP A 170 -22.42 8.29 -15.85
CA ASP A 170 -21.83 9.64 -15.76
C ASP A 170 -20.37 9.62 -15.25
N ASN A 171 -19.41 9.64 -16.19
CA ASN A 171 -17.98 9.83 -15.95
C ASN A 171 -17.27 8.77 -15.07
N LYS A 172 -17.06 7.59 -15.66
CA LYS A 172 -15.83 6.75 -15.62
C LYS A 172 -15.38 6.17 -14.25
N HIS A 173 -16.10 5.16 -13.75
CA HIS A 173 -15.61 4.26 -12.70
C HIS A 173 -15.98 2.79 -13.03
N GLU A 174 -15.03 1.84 -13.02
CA GLU A 174 -15.27 0.38 -13.19
C GLU A 174 -15.22 -0.30 -11.80
N GLY A 175 -16.13 -1.23 -11.47
CA GLY A 175 -16.20 -1.84 -10.13
C GLY A 175 -15.56 -3.25 -10.09
N LEU A 176 -14.58 -3.55 -9.26
CA LEU A 176 -14.03 -4.92 -9.13
C LEU A 176 -14.42 -5.51 -7.78
N ILE A 177 -15.02 -6.70 -7.74
CA ILE A 177 -15.40 -7.36 -6.48
C ILE A 177 -14.64 -8.68 -6.30
N GLY A 178 -13.96 -8.81 -5.16
CA GLY A 178 -13.29 -10.02 -4.70
C GLY A 178 -14.25 -11.03 -4.04
N SER A 179 -13.69 -12.02 -3.37
CA SER A 179 -14.35 -13.12 -2.68
C SER A 179 -14.05 -13.05 -1.19
N ASN A 180 -14.69 -13.90 -0.37
CA ASN A 180 -14.37 -13.97 1.06
C ASN A 180 -13.10 -14.82 1.36
N SER A 181 -12.17 -14.88 0.41
CA SER A 181 -10.89 -15.58 0.50
C SER A 181 -9.81 -14.73 -0.15
N GLY A 182 -8.54 -14.92 0.24
CA GLY A 182 -7.44 -14.11 -0.29
C GLY A 182 -7.35 -14.14 -1.82
N ASP A 183 -7.55 -12.97 -2.42
CA ASP A 183 -7.60 -12.75 -3.86
C ASP A 183 -6.42 -11.91 -4.36
N THR A 184 -6.14 -11.98 -5.66
CA THR A 184 -5.28 -11.02 -6.36
C THR A 184 -6.11 -10.24 -7.36
N ILE A 185 -6.19 -8.92 -7.18
CA ILE A 185 -7.09 -8.03 -7.92
C ILE A 185 -6.26 -6.99 -8.66
N PHE A 186 -6.40 -6.94 -9.98
CA PHE A 186 -5.76 -5.93 -10.83
C PHE A 186 -6.76 -4.86 -11.25
N GLY A 187 -6.59 -3.63 -10.76
CA GLY A 187 -7.45 -2.49 -11.07
C GLY A 187 -6.72 -1.38 -11.81
N SER A 188 -7.51 -0.44 -12.35
CA SER A 188 -7.02 0.68 -13.15
C SER A 188 -7.60 2.05 -12.75
N GLY A 189 -6.98 3.13 -13.22
CA GLY A 189 -7.34 4.50 -12.84
C GLY A 189 -8.79 4.88 -13.14
N GLY A 190 -9.58 5.02 -12.07
CA GLY A 190 -11.02 5.23 -12.09
C GLY A 190 -11.79 4.11 -11.38
N ASP A 191 -11.18 2.97 -11.13
CA ASP A 191 -11.90 1.78 -10.67
C ASP A 191 -12.24 1.84 -9.18
N GLU A 192 -13.41 1.31 -8.82
CA GLU A 192 -13.87 1.10 -7.44
C GLU A 192 -13.70 -0.40 -7.10
N ILE A 193 -12.69 -0.73 -6.31
CA ILE A 193 -12.37 -2.09 -5.91
C ILE A 193 -13.04 -2.38 -4.57
N ASN A 194 -13.64 -3.55 -4.40
CA ASN A 194 -14.10 -4.10 -3.13
C ASN A 194 -13.59 -5.52 -2.99
N ALA A 195 -12.50 -5.71 -2.24
CA ALA A 195 -11.82 -6.99 -2.12
C ALA A 195 -12.56 -8.00 -1.23
N MET A 196 -13.47 -7.52 -0.37
CA MET A 196 -14.28 -8.30 0.58
C MET A 196 -13.49 -8.79 1.81
N ASP A 197 -13.76 -9.97 2.36
CA ASP A 197 -13.01 -10.51 3.50
C ASP A 197 -11.86 -11.38 2.97
N GLY A 198 -10.63 -11.27 3.49
CA GLY A 198 -9.51 -12.01 2.91
C GLY A 198 -8.18 -11.44 3.34
N ASN A 199 -7.08 -12.05 2.90
CA ASN A 199 -5.81 -11.34 2.83
C ASN A 199 -5.54 -11.16 1.34
N ASP A 200 -5.88 -10.00 0.84
CA ASP A 200 -5.97 -9.71 -0.59
C ASP A 200 -4.74 -8.94 -1.08
N VAL A 201 -4.46 -9.06 -2.37
CA VAL A 201 -3.41 -8.31 -3.07
C VAL A 201 -4.06 -7.49 -4.15
N ILE A 202 -3.99 -6.18 -4.02
CA ILE A 202 -4.64 -5.24 -4.92
C ILE A 202 -3.58 -4.43 -5.66
N ILE A 203 -3.49 -4.59 -6.98
CA ILE A 203 -2.52 -3.91 -7.83
C ILE A 203 -3.27 -2.88 -8.69
N PHE A 204 -2.97 -1.60 -8.50
CA PHE A 204 -3.72 -0.49 -9.09
C PHE A 204 -2.87 0.36 -10.05
N LYS A 205 -3.31 0.51 -11.32
CA LYS A 205 -2.59 1.27 -12.36
C LYS A 205 -3.41 2.40 -12.99
N ARG A 206 -2.93 3.65 -13.05
CA ARG A 206 -3.69 4.71 -13.76
C ARG A 206 -3.98 4.41 -15.23
N GLY A 207 -5.27 4.42 -15.57
CA GLY A 207 -5.74 4.50 -16.95
C GLY A 207 -5.59 5.92 -17.52
N THR A 208 -5.77 6.09 -18.83
CA THR A 208 -5.55 7.37 -19.55
C THR A 208 -6.41 8.58 -19.12
N ASN A 209 -7.22 8.45 -18.07
CA ASN A 209 -8.15 9.47 -17.60
C ASN A 209 -7.62 10.21 -16.35
N PRO A 210 -7.21 11.48 -16.45
CA PRO A 210 -6.54 12.17 -15.36
C PRO A 210 -7.45 12.58 -14.17
N ASN A 211 -8.76 12.31 -14.26
CA ASN A 211 -9.77 12.75 -13.29
C ASN A 211 -10.54 11.59 -12.60
N GLY A 212 -10.19 10.33 -12.86
CA GLY A 212 -10.85 9.20 -12.22
C GLY A 212 -10.24 8.96 -10.83
N ASN A 213 -10.93 9.36 -9.77
CA ASN A 213 -10.60 8.94 -8.42
C ASN A 213 -11.22 7.55 -8.20
N GLY A 214 -10.43 6.49 -8.34
CA GLY A 214 -10.85 5.15 -7.95
C GLY A 214 -10.78 4.97 -6.43
N GLY A 215 -11.75 4.26 -5.85
CA GLY A 215 -11.76 3.87 -4.44
C GLY A 215 -11.35 2.41 -4.28
N ILE A 216 -10.56 2.07 -3.29
CA ILE A 216 -10.14 0.70 -2.98
C ILE A 216 -10.71 0.37 -1.60
N HIS A 217 -11.67 -0.53 -1.55
CA HIS A 217 -12.20 -1.08 -0.32
C HIS A 217 -11.50 -2.42 -0.11
N THR A 218 -10.56 -2.46 0.83
CA THR A 218 -9.82 -3.69 1.17
C THR A 218 -10.72 -4.68 1.91
N GLY A 219 -11.70 -4.17 2.66
CA GLY A 219 -12.62 -4.99 3.42
C GLY A 219 -11.99 -5.45 4.73
N LYS A 220 -12.03 -6.74 5.08
CA LYS A 220 -11.44 -7.24 6.34
C LYS A 220 -10.29 -8.20 6.08
N GLY A 221 -9.16 -7.90 6.72
CA GLY A 221 -8.01 -8.77 6.84
C GLY A 221 -6.73 -8.00 6.56
N ASN A 222 -5.63 -8.71 6.38
CA ASN A 222 -4.32 -8.07 6.22
C ASN A 222 -4.02 -7.97 4.73
N ASP A 223 -4.49 -6.90 4.10
CA ASP A 223 -4.42 -6.73 2.65
C ASP A 223 -3.18 -5.93 2.24
N LEU A 224 -2.74 -6.16 1.02
CA LEU A 224 -1.69 -5.40 0.37
C LEU A 224 -2.26 -4.61 -0.78
N VAL A 225 -2.01 -3.31 -0.80
CA VAL A 225 -2.40 -2.45 -1.92
C VAL A 225 -1.17 -1.81 -2.53
N PHE A 226 -0.96 -2.02 -3.83
CA PHE A 226 0.18 -1.51 -4.57
C PHE A 226 -0.24 -0.59 -5.72
N GLY A 227 0.25 0.65 -5.74
CA GLY A 227 0.06 1.59 -6.85
C GLY A 227 1.21 1.55 -7.85
N VAL A 228 0.98 1.12 -9.10
CA VAL A 228 2.04 0.96 -10.11
C VAL A 228 2.28 2.20 -11.01
N SER A 229 1.71 3.39 -10.74
CA SER A 229 1.69 4.46 -11.74
C SER A 229 2.03 5.88 -11.26
N GLU A 230 2.31 6.78 -12.22
CA GLU A 230 2.67 8.19 -11.99
C GLU A 230 1.41 9.08 -11.80
N TYR A 231 1.35 9.86 -10.71
CA TYR A 231 0.29 10.83 -10.37
C TYR A 231 -1.06 10.23 -9.96
N ASP A 232 -1.05 9.32 -8.99
CA ASP A 232 -2.25 8.68 -8.45
C ASP A 232 -2.75 9.32 -7.15
N ARG A 233 -4.05 9.16 -6.89
CA ARG A 233 -4.62 9.28 -5.54
C ARG A 233 -5.37 7.98 -5.27
N MET A 234 -4.82 7.15 -4.40
CA MET A 234 -5.43 5.90 -3.96
C MET A 234 -6.33 6.23 -2.77
N TYR A 235 -7.64 6.03 -2.91
CA TYR A 235 -8.57 6.18 -1.80
C TYR A 235 -8.84 4.81 -1.20
N VAL A 236 -8.09 4.43 -0.17
CA VAL A 236 -8.21 3.14 0.50
C VAL A 236 -9.22 3.26 1.65
N ASN A 237 -10.40 2.69 1.45
CA ASN A 237 -11.45 2.59 2.47
C ASN A 237 -11.30 1.26 3.19
N ASN A 238 -10.59 1.29 4.32
CA ASN A 238 -10.31 0.10 5.10
C ASN A 238 -11.41 -0.14 6.16
N LEU A 239 -11.86 -1.38 6.30
CA LEU A 239 -12.86 -1.80 7.30
C LEU A 239 -12.24 -2.68 8.41
N GLY A 240 -10.92 -2.96 8.36
CA GLY A 240 -10.16 -3.60 9.45
C GLY A 240 -8.97 -4.45 8.97
N GLY A 241 -8.08 -4.79 9.91
CA GLY A 241 -6.88 -5.63 9.71
C GLY A 241 -5.61 -4.82 9.48
N ASP A 242 -4.45 -5.46 9.52
CA ASP A 242 -3.13 -4.82 9.44
C ASP A 242 -2.65 -4.80 7.98
N ASN A 243 -2.83 -3.68 7.30
CA ASN A 243 -2.68 -3.59 5.84
C ASN A 243 -1.34 -2.98 5.45
N THR A 244 -0.79 -3.40 4.32
CA THR A 244 0.39 -2.76 3.71
C THR A 244 -0.02 -1.98 2.47
N LEU A 245 0.28 -0.69 2.42
CA LEU A 245 -0.06 0.20 1.32
C LEU A 245 1.22 0.80 0.74
N ILE A 246 1.51 0.50 -0.52
CA ILE A 246 2.70 0.98 -1.20
C ILE A 246 2.29 1.84 -2.40
N GLY A 247 2.64 3.12 -2.34
CA GLY A 247 2.35 4.11 -3.37
C GLY A 247 3.45 4.15 -4.43
N GLY A 248 3.06 4.23 -5.70
CA GLY A 248 3.98 4.49 -6.80
C GLY A 248 4.43 5.95 -6.88
N ASN A 249 5.17 6.31 -7.92
CA ASN A 249 5.67 7.68 -8.14
C ASN A 249 4.53 8.73 -8.13
N ASN A 250 4.63 9.75 -7.26
CA ASN A 250 3.62 10.81 -7.09
C ASN A 250 2.21 10.26 -6.76
N THR A 251 2.12 9.22 -5.94
CA THR A 251 0.86 8.64 -5.48
C THR A 251 0.52 9.14 -4.08
N GLY A 252 -0.62 9.80 -3.90
CA GLY A 252 -1.17 10.06 -2.57
C GLY A 252 -2.00 8.89 -2.07
N ILE A 253 -1.76 8.40 -0.87
CA ILE A 253 -2.50 7.30 -0.24
C ILE A 253 -3.46 7.90 0.80
N TYR A 254 -4.76 7.87 0.50
CA TYR A 254 -5.80 8.35 1.41
C TYR A 254 -6.47 7.15 2.08
N MET A 255 -6.27 6.99 3.38
CA MET A 255 -7.05 6.04 4.17
C MET A 255 -8.22 6.72 4.89
N HIS A 256 -9.32 6.00 5.11
CA HIS A 256 -10.53 6.55 5.72
C HIS A 256 -10.56 6.34 7.25
N ARG A 257 -10.93 7.40 7.98
CA ARG A 257 -10.89 7.66 9.45
C ARG A 257 -11.45 6.64 10.45
N GLU A 258 -11.87 5.45 10.05
CA GLU A 258 -12.49 4.47 10.96
C GLU A 258 -11.83 3.08 10.92
N ASN A 259 -10.64 2.95 10.33
CA ASN A 259 -9.85 1.71 10.44
C ASN A 259 -9.26 1.58 11.87
N PRO A 260 -9.29 0.40 12.51
CA PRO A 260 -8.59 0.13 13.78
C PRO A 260 -7.33 -0.75 13.65
N GLY A 261 -6.82 -1.02 12.44
CA GLY A 261 -5.68 -1.90 12.19
C GLY A 261 -4.33 -1.19 12.28
N ASN A 262 -3.25 -1.94 12.51
CA ASN A 262 -1.88 -1.39 12.49
C ASN A 262 -1.34 -1.49 11.05
N ASP A 263 -1.43 -0.41 10.29
CA ASP A 263 -1.12 -0.39 8.88
C ASP A 263 0.34 0.05 8.61
N LEU A 264 0.94 -0.50 7.54
CA LEU A 264 2.22 -0.05 6.98
C LEU A 264 1.95 0.75 5.71
N VAL A 265 2.41 2.00 5.66
CA VAL A 265 2.25 2.89 4.51
C VAL A 265 3.63 3.27 3.98
N ILE A 266 3.89 3.05 2.70
CA ILE A 266 5.17 3.36 2.06
C ILE A 266 4.91 4.21 0.82
N SER A 267 5.58 5.35 0.71
CA SER A 267 5.60 6.20 -0.49
C SER A 267 6.90 6.07 -1.24
N LEU A 268 6.83 5.77 -2.55
CA LEU A 268 8.01 5.66 -3.41
C LEU A 268 8.18 6.89 -4.36
N GLY A 269 7.44 7.99 -4.13
CA GLY A 269 7.28 9.10 -5.08
C GLY A 269 7.70 10.50 -4.58
N ARG A 270 7.71 11.53 -5.46
CA ARG A 270 8.23 12.89 -5.15
C ARG A 270 7.23 13.87 -4.51
N ASP A 271 6.00 13.47 -4.25
CA ASP A 271 5.00 14.35 -3.65
C ASP A 271 3.91 13.45 -3.05
N MET A 272 3.88 13.20 -1.73
CA MET A 272 2.64 12.79 -1.07
C MET A 272 1.83 14.01 -0.69
N PRO A 273 0.65 14.23 -1.29
CA PRO A 273 -0.18 15.32 -0.84
C PRO A 273 -0.96 15.01 0.44
N PHE A 274 -1.11 13.74 0.87
CA PHE A 274 -1.89 13.32 2.06
C PHE A 274 -1.64 11.85 2.44
N GLY A 275 -1.34 11.55 3.72
CA GLY A 275 -1.46 10.22 4.35
C GLY A 275 -2.26 10.38 5.66
N LEU A 276 -3.17 9.47 6.00
CA LEU A 276 -3.99 9.52 7.23
C LEU A 276 -4.03 8.12 7.86
N GLY A 277 -3.23 7.78 8.87
CA GLY A 277 -3.18 6.44 9.49
C GLY A 277 -4.51 5.99 10.11
N ASN A 278 -5.26 6.94 10.67
CA ASN A 278 -6.60 6.77 11.25
C ASN A 278 -6.60 6.24 12.69
N GLY A 279 -6.59 4.94 12.92
CA GLY A 279 -6.67 4.34 14.25
C GLY A 279 -6.01 2.97 14.22
N GLY A 280 -5.31 2.62 15.29
CA GLY A 280 -4.28 1.58 15.26
C GLY A 280 -2.88 2.20 15.28
N ASN A 281 -1.87 1.39 15.60
CA ASN A 281 -0.49 1.85 15.67
C ASN A 281 0.17 1.68 14.29
N ASP A 282 0.15 2.73 13.50
CA ASP A 282 0.57 2.69 12.11
C ASP A 282 2.08 2.94 11.95
N THR A 283 2.65 2.42 10.86
CA THR A 283 4.03 2.69 10.44
C THR A 283 4.00 3.33 9.07
N MET A 284 4.53 4.54 8.93
CA MET A 284 4.43 5.31 7.70
C MET A 284 5.79 5.83 7.24
N TYR A 285 6.15 5.55 5.99
CA TYR A 285 7.34 6.03 5.29
C TYR A 285 6.95 6.95 4.14
N GLY A 286 7.44 8.17 4.22
CA GLY A 286 7.34 9.22 3.23
C GLY A 286 8.28 9.01 2.03
N GLY A 287 8.04 9.81 0.99
CA GLY A 287 8.65 9.65 -0.31
C GLY A 287 9.90 10.48 -0.53
N ARG A 288 10.25 10.67 -1.80
CA ARG A 288 11.43 11.42 -2.25
C ARG A 288 11.18 12.92 -2.47
N GLY A 289 10.05 13.46 -2.04
CA GLY A 289 9.72 14.86 -2.27
C GLY A 289 8.46 15.31 -1.55
N GLY A 290 8.28 16.63 -1.43
CA GLY A 290 7.50 17.26 -0.36
C GLY A 290 6.22 16.53 0.04
N ASP A 291 6.27 15.91 1.21
CA ASP A 291 5.15 15.23 1.85
C ASP A 291 4.33 16.25 2.65
N TYR A 292 3.43 16.91 1.92
CA TYR A 292 2.52 17.87 2.50
C TYR A 292 1.35 17.11 3.14
N ASN A 293 1.17 17.14 4.47
CA ASN A 293 0.03 16.56 5.19
C ASN A 293 0.06 15.03 5.41
N PHE A 294 1.19 14.54 5.91
CA PHE A 294 1.33 13.18 6.43
C PHE A 294 0.78 13.12 7.88
N ASP A 295 -0.27 12.36 8.14
CA ASP A 295 -0.99 12.31 9.44
C ASP A 295 -1.05 10.86 9.93
N GLY A 296 -0.57 10.56 11.14
CA GLY A 296 -0.73 9.24 11.77
C GLY A 296 -2.17 9.00 12.22
N GLY A 297 -2.86 10.04 12.67
CA GLY A 297 -4.27 9.98 13.03
C GLY A 297 -4.46 9.73 14.52
N GLY A 298 -4.54 8.49 14.97
CA GLY A 298 -4.80 8.19 16.37
C GLY A 298 -4.26 6.84 16.79
N ASP A 299 -4.06 6.68 18.10
CA ASP A 299 -3.20 5.64 18.69
C ASP A 299 -1.71 5.98 18.48
N ASN A 300 -0.79 5.01 18.60
CA ASN A 300 0.64 5.30 18.70
C ASN A 300 1.35 4.98 17.38
N ASP A 301 1.69 6.00 16.62
CA ASP A 301 2.18 5.85 15.26
C ASP A 301 3.71 6.00 15.17
N PHE A 302 4.31 5.38 14.15
CA PHE A 302 5.69 5.59 13.73
C PHE A 302 5.70 6.24 12.36
N MET A 303 6.32 7.41 12.22
CA MET A 303 6.32 8.16 10.97
C MET A 303 7.74 8.61 10.61
N HIS A 304 8.12 8.41 9.36
CA HIS A 304 9.36 8.88 8.76
C HIS A 304 9.03 9.62 7.48
N ALA A 305 9.29 10.92 7.37
CA ALA A 305 8.83 11.70 6.21
C ALA A 305 9.65 11.46 4.91
N GLY A 306 10.68 10.62 4.99
CA GLY A 306 11.45 10.18 3.82
C GLY A 306 12.84 10.80 3.82
N TYR A 307 13.53 10.70 2.68
CA TYR A 307 14.93 11.15 2.60
C TYR A 307 15.14 12.37 1.71
N GLY A 308 14.10 13.10 1.31
CA GLY A 308 14.22 14.22 0.37
C GLY A 308 14.59 15.55 1.00
N ASP A 309 15.48 16.35 0.40
CA ASP A 309 15.80 17.73 0.84
C ASP A 309 14.67 18.67 0.40
N ASP A 310 13.51 18.43 0.99
CA ASP A 310 12.28 19.16 0.78
C ASP A 310 11.73 19.67 2.11
N ILE A 311 10.44 19.96 2.14
CA ILE A 311 9.79 20.50 3.32
C ILE A 311 8.59 19.62 3.55
N ASP A 312 8.73 18.73 4.51
CA ASP A 312 7.64 17.86 4.91
C ASP A 312 6.77 18.55 5.94
N ARG A 313 5.48 18.19 5.90
CA ARG A 313 4.51 18.66 6.88
C ARG A 313 3.78 17.46 7.41
N PHE A 314 4.13 17.06 8.62
CA PHE A 314 3.55 15.87 9.22
C PHE A 314 2.97 16.14 10.62
N ALA A 315 2.08 15.25 11.04
CA ALA A 315 1.33 15.28 12.28
C ALA A 315 1.22 13.84 12.82
N GLY A 316 1.56 13.60 14.08
CA GLY A 316 1.34 12.30 14.73
C GLY A 316 -0.15 12.03 14.88
N GLY A 317 -0.86 12.94 15.57
CA GLY A 317 -2.31 12.90 15.65
C GLY A 317 -2.77 12.87 17.09
N SER A 318 -3.16 11.71 17.60
CA SER A 318 -3.50 11.54 19.02
C SER A 318 -3.00 10.21 19.55
N GLY A 319 -2.11 10.24 20.53
CA GLY A 319 -1.51 9.05 21.09
C GLY A 319 -0.04 9.34 21.33
N ASP A 320 0.75 8.34 21.71
CA ASP A 320 2.19 8.56 21.94
C ASP A 320 2.94 8.24 20.64
N ASP A 321 3.18 9.25 19.81
CA ASP A 321 3.69 9.07 18.44
C ASP A 321 5.22 9.17 18.37
N THR A 322 5.83 8.49 17.39
CA THR A 322 7.27 8.57 17.08
C THR A 322 7.47 9.16 15.68
N LEU A 323 8.23 10.23 15.62
CA LEU A 323 8.17 11.19 14.52
C LEU A 323 9.58 11.56 14.03
N ILE A 324 9.89 11.23 12.77
CA ILE A 324 11.17 11.50 12.13
C ILE A 324 10.95 12.40 10.89
N GLY A 325 11.58 13.57 10.90
CA GLY A 325 11.50 14.53 9.79
C GLY A 325 12.19 14.06 8.53
N GLY A 326 13.34 13.40 8.64
CA GLY A 326 14.11 13.00 7.47
C GLY A 326 15.19 14.03 7.17
N TYR A 327 15.36 14.36 5.90
CA TYR A 327 16.23 15.45 5.46
C TYR A 327 15.37 16.69 5.13
N GLY A 328 15.94 17.89 5.23
CA GLY A 328 15.32 19.10 4.69
C GLY A 328 15.03 20.17 5.74
N GLY A 329 13.77 20.52 5.94
CA GLY A 329 13.41 21.62 6.83
C GLY A 329 11.96 21.55 7.22
N ASP A 330 11.66 20.59 8.10
CA ASP A 330 10.34 20.00 8.20
C ASP A 330 9.47 20.67 9.24
N TYR A 331 8.16 20.60 9.02
CA TYR A 331 7.14 21.20 9.88
C TYR A 331 6.35 20.10 10.59
N ILE A 332 6.80 19.83 11.81
CA ILE A 332 6.44 18.69 12.62
C ILE A 332 5.38 19.07 13.67
N ARG A 333 4.40 18.20 13.87
CA ARG A 333 3.43 18.25 14.99
C ARG A 333 3.32 16.88 15.64
N GLY A 334 3.32 16.85 16.97
CA GLY A 334 2.92 15.65 17.72
C GLY A 334 1.42 15.43 17.61
N GLY A 335 0.65 16.53 17.74
CA GLY A 335 -0.79 16.53 17.55
C GLY A 335 -1.26 16.73 16.12
N ASN A 336 -2.56 17.02 15.99
CA ASN A 336 -3.26 17.16 14.71
C ASN A 336 -2.93 18.48 13.95
N PHE A 337 -2.99 18.48 12.61
CA PHE A 337 -2.84 19.71 11.78
C PHE A 337 -3.83 20.85 12.08
N SER A 338 -4.99 20.52 12.66
CA SER A 338 -6.07 21.48 12.86
C SER A 338 -5.81 22.47 14.01
N ASN A 339 -4.91 22.15 14.92
CA ASN A 339 -4.54 22.99 16.06
C ASN A 339 -3.17 22.59 16.60
N ASP A 340 -2.38 23.56 17.04
CA ASP A 340 -1.07 23.30 17.66
C ASP A 340 -1.22 22.90 19.15
N ASN A 341 -2.18 22.03 19.48
CA ASN A 341 -2.24 21.40 20.81
C ASN A 341 -1.65 20.01 20.67
N GLY A 342 -0.60 19.72 21.45
CA GLY A 342 -0.06 18.37 21.56
C GLY A 342 -1.11 17.40 22.13
N TYR A 343 -1.05 16.15 21.68
CA TYR A 343 -1.90 15.06 22.18
C TYR A 343 -1.03 13.83 22.40
N GLY A 344 -0.87 13.44 23.66
CA GLY A 344 -0.06 12.26 24.02
C GLY A 344 1.36 12.65 24.39
N SER A 345 2.22 11.66 24.52
CA SER A 345 3.63 11.79 24.91
C SER A 345 4.49 11.49 23.69
N ASP A 346 4.75 12.51 22.89
CA ASP A 346 5.32 12.33 21.55
C ASP A 346 6.86 12.28 21.59
N THR A 347 7.44 11.49 20.71
CA THR A 347 8.90 11.34 20.54
C THR A 347 9.32 11.86 19.18
N PHE A 348 10.01 13.00 19.17
CA PHE A 348 10.57 13.62 17.98
C PHE A 348 12.03 13.18 17.82
N ILE A 349 12.33 12.43 16.77
CA ILE A 349 13.69 11.96 16.49
C ILE A 349 14.28 12.82 15.38
N ILE A 350 15.40 13.47 15.67
CA ILE A 350 16.07 14.37 14.74
C ILE A 350 17.46 13.82 14.44
N TYR A 351 17.66 13.45 13.17
CA TYR A 351 18.90 12.90 12.61
C TYR A 351 19.71 14.00 11.92
N ASP A 352 20.04 15.05 12.64
CA ASP A 352 20.65 16.24 12.04
C ASP A 352 22.03 16.06 11.38
N PRO A 353 22.93 15.13 11.77
CA PRO A 353 24.24 15.18 11.16
C PRO A 353 24.26 14.58 9.74
N MET A 354 23.11 14.07 9.27
CA MET A 354 22.86 13.74 7.87
C MET A 354 22.36 14.96 7.07
N GLU A 355 21.90 16.08 7.63
CA GLU A 355 21.12 17.12 6.89
C GLU A 355 21.90 18.27 6.19
N SER A 356 23.24 18.30 6.29
CA SER A 356 24.03 19.53 6.07
C SER A 356 24.32 19.89 4.60
N THR A 357 23.29 20.21 3.81
CA THR A 357 23.45 21.11 2.64
C THR A 357 22.43 22.25 2.56
N SER A 358 21.36 22.19 3.38
CA SER A 358 20.22 23.09 3.36
C SER A 358 20.31 24.13 4.50
N THR A 359 19.93 25.39 4.24
CA THR A 359 19.78 26.42 5.31
C THR A 359 18.41 26.33 6.01
N GLN A 360 17.65 25.30 5.69
CA GLN A 360 16.31 25.08 6.24
C GLN A 360 16.46 24.45 7.63
N THR A 361 15.40 24.54 8.42
CA THR A 361 15.45 24.17 9.84
C THR A 361 14.16 23.49 10.20
N ASP A 362 14.26 22.36 10.88
CA ASP A 362 13.09 21.70 11.44
C ASP A 362 12.36 22.58 12.44
N VAL A 363 11.04 22.47 12.42
CA VAL A 363 10.13 23.22 13.28
C VAL A 363 9.09 22.31 13.90
N ILE A 364 9.14 22.17 15.23
CA ILE A 364 8.08 21.50 16.00
C ILE A 364 7.11 22.56 16.55
N PHE A 365 5.82 22.39 16.25
CA PHE A 365 4.81 23.43 16.50
C PHE A 365 4.09 23.36 17.86
N ASP A 366 4.06 22.19 18.49
CA ASP A 366 3.18 21.89 19.62
C ASP A 366 3.85 21.10 20.77
N PHE A 367 5.18 21.01 20.76
CA PHE A 367 5.99 20.38 21.81
C PHE A 367 5.55 20.78 23.24
N ASP A 368 5.24 19.81 24.09
CA ASP A 368 4.94 19.95 25.52
C ASP A 368 6.04 19.30 26.39
N THR A 369 6.74 20.14 27.15
CA THR A 369 7.82 19.72 28.07
C THR A 369 7.36 18.82 29.24
N ASN A 370 6.06 18.51 29.39
CA ASN A 370 5.58 17.65 30.48
C ASN A 370 5.58 16.16 30.12
N ASP A 371 5.46 15.85 28.83
CA ASP A 371 5.24 14.51 28.28
C ASP A 371 6.08 14.23 27.03
N ASP A 372 6.31 15.22 26.16
CA ASP A 372 7.07 15.03 24.92
C ASP A 372 8.59 14.93 25.13
N GLN A 373 9.24 14.26 24.18
CA GLN A 373 10.69 14.06 24.15
C GLN A 373 11.26 14.36 22.77
N ILE A 374 12.43 14.96 22.73
CA ILE A 374 13.26 15.08 21.53
C ILE A 374 14.45 14.16 21.69
N ILE A 375 14.62 13.20 20.79
CA ILE A 375 15.83 12.41 20.68
C ILE A 375 16.74 13.08 19.65
N LEU A 376 17.86 13.60 20.14
CA LEU A 376 18.92 14.12 19.30
C LEU A 376 19.97 13.02 19.11
N HIS A 377 20.01 12.47 17.90
CA HIS A 377 21.04 11.52 17.50
C HIS A 377 22.32 12.29 17.18
N GLY A 378 23.44 11.85 17.73
CA GLY A 378 24.73 12.45 17.42
C GLY A 378 25.09 13.74 18.16
N PHE A 379 24.56 13.94 19.37
CA PHE A 379 24.98 15.07 20.20
C PHE A 379 25.30 14.67 21.63
N THR A 380 26.16 15.45 22.28
CA THR A 380 26.59 15.26 23.67
C THR A 380 26.11 16.39 24.58
N GLY A 381 24.91 16.24 25.15
CA GLY A 381 24.44 16.93 26.37
C GLY A 381 24.09 18.43 26.28
N ILE A 382 23.49 18.97 27.37
CA ILE A 382 23.13 20.39 27.55
C ILE A 382 23.76 20.94 28.85
N GLY A 383 24.30 22.16 28.82
CA GLY A 383 24.61 22.95 30.03
C GLY A 383 26.03 23.52 30.12
N PRO A 384 26.38 24.21 31.23
CA PRO A 384 27.68 24.86 31.39
C PRO A 384 28.81 23.80 31.48
N GLY A 385 29.55 23.66 30.38
CA GLY A 385 30.60 22.64 30.22
C GLY A 385 30.24 21.48 29.28
N ALA A 386 28.99 21.43 28.80
CA ALA A 386 28.65 20.68 27.59
C ALA A 386 29.08 21.52 26.38
N THR A 387 29.84 20.94 25.45
CA THR A 387 30.42 21.65 24.31
C THR A 387 29.50 21.74 23.10
N GLN A 388 28.35 21.05 23.09
CA GLN A 388 27.68 20.75 21.84
C GLN A 388 26.26 21.29 21.66
N VAL A 389 25.49 21.75 22.67
CA VAL A 389 24.11 22.29 22.43
C VAL A 389 23.84 23.61 23.16
N THR A 390 23.25 24.58 22.45
CA THR A 390 22.86 25.92 22.90
C THR A 390 21.35 26.13 22.68
N ILE A 391 20.65 26.63 23.71
CA ILE A 391 19.22 26.97 23.62
C ILE A 391 19.07 28.50 23.59
N THR A 392 18.38 29.02 22.58
CA THR A 392 18.10 30.46 22.42
C THR A 392 16.60 30.70 22.35
N GLN A 393 16.07 31.44 23.32
CA GLN A 393 14.66 31.85 23.33
C GLN A 393 14.49 33.29 22.87
N TYR A 394 13.51 33.55 22.01
CA TYR A 394 13.25 34.87 21.45
C TYR A 394 11.78 35.04 21.06
N ASN A 395 11.41 36.27 20.70
CA ASN A 395 10.09 36.59 20.15
C ASN A 395 10.29 37.19 18.75
N ALA A 396 9.68 36.58 17.74
CA ALA A 396 9.84 36.97 16.36
C ALA A 396 8.63 36.58 15.50
N THR A 397 8.54 37.21 14.33
CA THR A 397 7.69 36.74 13.25
C THR A 397 8.48 35.77 12.40
N GLN A 398 8.12 34.48 12.44
CA GLN A 398 8.77 33.40 11.70
C GLN A 398 7.73 32.36 11.27
N HIS A 399 8.06 31.55 10.26
CA HIS A 399 7.24 30.45 9.74
C HIS A 399 5.77 30.83 9.47
N GLY A 400 5.50 32.10 9.13
CA GLY A 400 4.14 32.62 8.90
C GLY A 400 3.38 33.09 10.15
N TYR A 401 3.95 32.95 11.35
CA TYR A 401 3.32 33.34 12.61
C TYR A 401 3.87 34.67 13.15
N PRO A 402 3.05 35.74 13.23
CA PRO A 402 3.52 37.05 13.65
C PRO A 402 3.70 37.16 15.18
N GLY A 403 4.90 37.58 15.60
CA GLY A 403 5.20 37.96 16.99
C GLY A 403 5.07 36.83 18.02
N GLN A 404 5.34 35.59 17.62
CA GLN A 404 5.30 34.43 18.50
C GLN A 404 6.61 34.24 19.27
N ASN A 405 6.53 33.45 20.34
CA ASN A 405 7.69 32.98 21.09
C ASN A 405 8.27 31.75 20.40
N TRP A 406 9.60 31.65 20.40
CA TRP A 406 10.35 30.57 19.77
C TRP A 406 11.54 30.16 20.65
N THR A 407 11.92 28.90 20.56
CA THR A 407 13.10 28.32 21.19
C THR A 407 13.92 27.63 20.11
N ASP A 408 15.09 28.17 19.78
CA ASP A 408 16.06 27.51 18.91
C ASP A 408 16.96 26.61 19.77
N ILE A 409 17.19 25.38 19.30
CA ILE A 409 18.20 24.45 19.79
C ILE A 409 19.25 24.37 18.67
N THR A 410 20.47 24.81 18.95
CA THR A 410 21.58 24.78 17.99
C THR A 410 22.74 24.01 18.58
N ALA A 411 23.45 23.24 17.76
CA ALA A 411 24.64 22.54 18.21
C ALA A 411 25.94 23.19 17.74
N SER A 412 27.04 22.90 18.43
CA SER A 412 28.37 23.31 18.00
C SER A 412 29.37 22.18 18.26
N GLY A 413 29.55 21.27 17.31
CA GLY A 413 30.61 20.26 17.40
C GLY A 413 30.44 18.99 16.58
N GLY A 414 29.70 19.01 15.48
CA GLY A 414 29.64 17.96 14.47
C GLY A 414 29.41 18.71 13.17
N ASP A 415 28.15 18.79 12.76
CA ASP A 415 27.68 19.79 11.81
C ASP A 415 27.68 21.21 12.41
N SER A 416 28.09 22.20 11.62
CA SER A 416 28.12 23.62 12.03
C SER A 416 26.79 24.34 11.82
N ASP A 417 25.83 23.70 11.13
CA ASP A 417 24.58 24.31 10.70
C ASP A 417 23.32 23.77 11.42
N PHE A 418 23.42 22.78 12.33
CA PHE A 418 22.28 22.27 13.12
C PHE A 418 21.44 23.38 13.72
N LYS A 419 20.15 23.36 13.38
CA LYS A 419 19.15 24.13 14.10
C LYS A 419 17.78 23.47 14.07
N LEU A 420 17.32 23.07 15.25
CA LEU A 420 15.92 22.74 15.52
C LEU A 420 15.20 23.94 16.15
N THR A 421 13.99 24.24 15.67
CA THR A 421 13.16 25.34 16.17
C THR A 421 11.88 24.82 16.82
N LEU A 422 11.61 25.22 18.06
CA LEU A 422 10.35 24.90 18.74
C LEU A 422 9.49 26.16 18.86
N LYS A 423 8.20 26.02 18.55
CA LYS A 423 7.23 27.10 18.82
C LYS A 423 6.92 27.15 20.32
N GLY A 424 7.15 28.31 20.94
CA GLY A 424 7.01 28.55 22.38
C GLY A 424 8.35 28.87 23.06
N HIS A 425 8.27 29.26 24.34
CA HIS A 425 9.46 29.36 25.20
C HIS A 425 9.52 28.12 26.08
N HIS A 426 10.44 27.22 25.77
CA HIS A 426 10.55 25.91 26.41
C HIS A 426 11.77 25.82 27.31
N ASN A 427 11.58 25.35 28.54
CA ASN A 427 12.67 25.12 29.47
C ASN A 427 13.06 23.64 29.42
N LEU A 428 14.02 23.31 28.55
CA LEU A 428 14.38 21.94 28.24
C LEU A 428 15.42 21.37 29.23
N THR A 429 15.24 20.10 29.56
CA THR A 429 16.03 19.33 30.53
C THR A 429 16.61 18.10 29.84
N ALA A 430 17.93 17.97 29.87
CA ALA A 430 18.61 16.80 29.32
C ALA A 430 18.23 15.50 30.07
N GLY A 431 18.00 14.43 29.32
CA GLY A 431 17.55 13.12 29.82
C GLY A 431 16.07 13.07 30.19
N THR A 432 15.28 14.12 29.90
CA THR A 432 13.83 14.13 30.06
C THR A 432 13.18 14.71 28.81
N ASP A 433 13.40 15.99 28.52
CA ASP A 433 12.83 16.67 27.34
C ASP A 433 13.72 16.49 26.12
N ILE A 434 15.04 16.42 26.34
CA ILE A 434 16.02 16.12 25.28
C ILE A 434 16.82 14.90 25.70
N ILE A 435 16.65 13.82 24.97
CA ILE A 435 17.43 12.60 25.11
C ILE A 435 18.57 12.67 24.10
N PHE A 436 19.79 12.49 24.60
CA PHE A 436 20.96 12.32 23.75
C PHE A 436 21.16 10.83 23.55
N ASN A 437 20.80 10.35 22.37
CA ASN A 437 21.22 9.01 22.01
C ASN A 437 22.70 9.10 21.63
N SER A 438 23.57 8.60 22.51
CA SER A 438 25.01 8.59 22.28
C SER A 438 25.33 7.52 21.25
N ALA A 439 24.99 7.79 20.01
CA ALA A 439 25.48 7.07 18.85
C ALA A 439 26.95 7.41 18.63
N GLN A 440 27.65 6.50 17.95
CA GLN A 440 28.97 6.86 17.42
C GLN A 440 28.76 7.64 16.14
N LEU A 441 29.52 8.72 16.03
CA LEU A 441 29.40 9.65 14.93
C LEU A 441 30.69 9.66 14.15
N GLY A 442 30.56 9.62 12.83
CA GLY A 442 31.60 10.07 11.94
C GLY A 442 32.00 11.50 12.25
N SER A 443 33.23 11.85 11.87
CA SER A 443 33.77 13.20 11.95
C SER A 443 33.85 13.78 10.53
N ASP A 444 33.77 15.11 10.36
CA ASP A 444 33.78 15.77 9.04
C ASP A 444 35.10 15.60 8.22
N SER A 445 35.98 14.69 8.62
CA SER A 445 37.37 14.60 8.15
C SER A 445 37.65 13.37 7.30
N ALA A 446 36.87 13.09 6.25
CA ALA A 446 37.13 12.01 5.26
C ALA A 446 37.57 10.69 5.93
N GLU A 447 36.60 9.98 6.51
CA GLU A 447 36.87 8.92 7.46
C GLU A 447 37.10 7.56 6.80
N THR A 448 37.86 6.74 7.51
CA THR A 448 37.94 5.28 7.31
C THR A 448 37.40 4.66 8.58
N ALA A 449 37.00 3.38 8.58
CA ALA A 449 36.44 2.61 9.70
C ALA A 449 37.19 2.64 11.06
N ALA A 450 38.25 3.43 11.19
CA ALA A 450 39.05 3.63 12.39
C ALA A 450 38.44 4.57 13.46
N ASP A 451 37.37 5.32 13.16
CA ASP A 451 36.73 6.23 14.14
C ASP A 451 35.48 5.63 14.84
N PHE A 452 34.81 4.67 14.20
CA PHE A 452 33.80 3.83 14.86
C PHE A 452 34.51 2.72 15.66
N THR A 453 34.33 2.69 16.99
CA THR A 453 34.80 1.56 17.78
C THR A 453 33.77 0.45 17.70
N LYS A 454 33.96 -0.49 16.76
CA LYS A 454 33.21 -1.75 16.71
C LYS A 454 33.02 -2.35 18.10
N THR A 455 31.79 -2.60 18.49
CA THR A 455 31.54 -3.35 19.71
C THR A 455 31.14 -4.79 19.36
N ALA A 456 30.52 -5.49 20.29
CA ALA A 456 30.06 -6.87 20.08
C ALA A 456 28.60 -6.99 20.51
N GLY A 457 27.88 -5.88 20.49
CA GLY A 457 26.45 -5.83 20.68
C GLY A 457 25.90 -4.67 19.88
N SER A 458 24.58 -4.63 19.75
CA SER A 458 23.84 -3.70 18.92
C SER A 458 24.31 -2.25 19.07
N ASP A 459 24.83 -1.73 17.98
CA ASP A 459 25.33 -0.37 17.82
C ASP A 459 24.42 0.44 16.88
N ILE A 460 24.45 1.76 17.05
CA ILE A 460 23.81 2.71 16.13
C ILE A 460 24.89 3.67 15.66
N LEU A 461 25.19 3.66 14.35
CA LEU A 461 26.33 4.37 13.75
C LEU A 461 25.85 5.32 12.63
N PHE A 462 26.41 6.53 12.57
CA PHE A 462 26.07 7.55 11.56
C PHE A 462 27.33 8.09 10.85
N GLY A 463 27.37 8.06 9.52
CA GLY A 463 28.51 8.51 8.68
C GLY A 463 28.60 10.03 8.54
N MET A 464 27.46 10.73 8.46
CA MET A 464 27.31 12.19 8.32
C MET A 464 27.40 12.67 6.88
N SER A 465 28.01 13.82 6.61
CA SER A 465 27.95 14.48 5.30
C SER A 465 29.07 14.09 4.32
N ASN A 466 30.00 13.21 4.72
CA ASN A 466 31.19 12.87 3.94
C ASN A 466 31.09 11.47 3.36
N HIS A 467 32.14 11.04 2.65
CA HIS A 467 32.21 9.65 2.18
C HIS A 467 32.77 8.81 3.32
N ASP A 468 31.95 7.93 3.84
CA ASP A 468 32.20 7.22 5.08
C ASP A 468 32.35 5.71 4.86
N THR A 469 33.02 5.07 5.80
CA THR A 469 33.09 3.60 5.87
C THR A 469 32.66 3.19 7.27
N ILE A 470 31.48 2.60 7.35
CA ILE A 470 30.83 2.20 8.59
C ILE A 470 30.87 0.68 8.66
N GLU A 471 31.40 0.17 9.77
CA GLU A 471 31.50 -1.28 10.03
C GLU A 471 30.84 -1.54 11.39
N GLY A 472 29.68 -2.22 11.41
CA GLY A 472 28.87 -2.50 12.61
C GLY A 472 29.57 -3.49 13.55
N GLY A 473 29.82 -4.70 13.05
CA GLY A 473 30.68 -5.65 13.71
C GLY A 473 29.96 -6.93 14.11
N ALA A 474 29.44 -6.99 15.32
CA ALA A 474 28.70 -8.17 15.76
C ALA A 474 27.56 -7.75 16.67
N GLY A 475 26.42 -8.42 16.48
CA GLY A 475 25.14 -8.06 17.09
C GLY A 475 24.32 -7.19 16.15
N ASP A 476 23.01 -7.17 16.39
CA ASP A 476 22.04 -6.51 15.50
C ASP A 476 22.27 -4.98 15.45
N ASP A 477 22.90 -4.49 14.39
CA ASP A 477 23.36 -3.10 14.25
C ASP A 477 22.40 -2.25 13.37
N SER A 478 22.41 -0.94 13.58
CA SER A 478 21.71 0.02 12.71
C SER A 478 22.69 1.05 12.17
N LEU A 479 22.97 0.97 10.87
CA LEU A 479 23.98 1.76 10.17
C LEU A 479 23.32 2.75 9.22
N TYR A 480 23.71 4.02 9.34
CA TYR A 480 23.19 5.12 8.53
C TYR A 480 24.35 5.86 7.85
N GLY A 481 24.41 5.80 6.52
CA GLY A 481 25.48 6.42 5.70
C GLY A 481 25.47 7.93 5.84
N GLY A 482 24.44 8.58 5.33
CA GLY A 482 24.27 10.03 5.46
C GLY A 482 24.23 10.73 4.13
N HIS A 483 25.11 11.69 3.88
CA HIS A 483 25.29 12.26 2.54
C HIS A 483 26.64 11.87 1.98
N SER A 484 26.72 11.86 0.65
CA SER A 484 27.86 11.40 -0.14
C SER A 484 27.92 9.89 -0.23
N ASN A 485 28.87 9.38 -1.02
CA ASN A 485 28.92 7.97 -1.34
C ASN A 485 29.63 7.19 -0.23
N ASP A 486 28.87 6.35 0.45
CA ASP A 486 29.25 5.63 1.66
C ASP A 486 29.47 4.13 1.42
N MET A 487 30.16 3.50 2.37
CA MET A 487 30.37 2.07 2.43
C MET A 487 29.88 1.54 3.79
N LEU A 488 28.81 0.75 3.79
CA LEU A 488 28.18 0.23 5.00
C LEU A 488 28.37 -1.29 5.06
N TYR A 489 28.91 -1.77 6.18
CA TYR A 489 29.17 -3.18 6.46
C TYR A 489 28.51 -3.59 7.78
N GLY A 490 27.42 -4.36 7.74
CA GLY A 490 26.77 -4.91 8.95
C GLY A 490 27.67 -5.90 9.68
N GLU A 491 28.28 -6.79 8.88
CA GLU A 491 29.15 -7.91 9.30
C GLU A 491 28.40 -9.14 9.82
N ALA A 492 27.91 -9.17 11.05
CA ALA A 492 27.37 -10.40 11.63
C ALA A 492 26.17 -10.16 12.54
N ASP A 493 25.24 -11.11 12.49
CA ASP A 493 23.89 -11.03 13.09
C ASP A 493 22.96 -10.16 12.22
N ASP A 494 21.73 -9.89 12.66
CA ASP A 494 20.68 -9.33 11.79
C ASP A 494 20.75 -7.80 11.78
N ASP A 495 21.16 -7.19 10.67
CA ASP A 495 21.49 -5.77 10.60
C ASP A 495 20.49 -4.93 9.79
N TYR A 496 20.40 -3.63 10.11
CA TYR A 496 19.70 -2.62 9.32
C TYR A 496 20.70 -1.63 8.73
N LEU A 497 20.74 -1.50 7.41
CA LEU A 497 21.63 -0.59 6.69
C LEU A 497 20.82 0.37 5.82
N ASP A 498 21.10 1.66 5.97
CA ASP A 498 20.51 2.76 5.21
C ASP A 498 21.62 3.65 4.63
N GLY A 499 21.76 3.65 3.29
CA GLY A 499 22.78 4.44 2.60
C GLY A 499 22.56 5.95 2.73
N GLY A 500 21.31 6.40 2.71
CA GLY A 500 20.98 7.83 2.71
C GLY A 500 21.13 8.47 1.32
N TYR A 501 21.94 9.51 1.19
CA TYR A 501 22.20 10.23 -0.06
C TYR A 501 23.56 9.90 -0.63
N GLY A 502 23.62 9.39 -1.85
CA GLY A 502 24.90 9.15 -2.50
C GLY A 502 24.82 7.91 -3.37
N ASP A 503 25.86 7.65 -4.15
CA ASP A 503 25.97 6.32 -4.75
C ASP A 503 26.63 5.40 -3.71
N ASP A 504 25.81 4.69 -2.91
CA ASP A 504 26.26 3.97 -1.73
C ASP A 504 26.58 2.50 -2.02
N THR A 505 27.37 1.89 -1.14
CA THR A 505 27.70 0.45 -1.19
C THR A 505 27.33 -0.21 0.13
N LEU A 506 26.35 -1.12 0.09
CA LEU A 506 25.80 -1.78 1.27
C LEU A 506 26.12 -3.28 1.23
N ASP A 507 26.69 -3.79 2.33
CA ASP A 507 26.98 -5.21 2.56
C ASP A 507 26.47 -5.58 3.96
N GLY A 508 25.32 -6.26 4.03
CA GLY A 508 24.74 -6.71 5.30
C GLY A 508 25.64 -7.71 6.03
N GLY A 509 26.35 -8.55 5.27
CA GLY A 509 27.17 -9.60 5.84
C GLY A 509 26.35 -10.83 6.20
N ALA A 510 26.59 -11.43 7.36
CA ALA A 510 25.97 -12.69 7.75
C ALA A 510 24.81 -12.46 8.71
N GLY A 511 23.59 -12.51 8.21
CA GLY A 511 22.41 -12.17 8.98
C GLY A 511 21.17 -12.36 8.12
N ALA A 512 20.00 -12.06 8.68
CA ALA A 512 18.85 -11.68 7.87
C ALA A 512 18.77 -10.16 7.89
N ASP A 513 19.33 -9.53 6.87
CA ASP A 513 19.57 -8.09 6.88
C ASP A 513 18.49 -7.32 6.12
N GLU A 514 18.22 -6.10 6.57
CA GLU A 514 17.35 -5.14 5.90
C GLU A 514 18.17 -3.99 5.32
N LEU A 515 18.13 -3.87 3.98
CA LEU A 515 18.96 -2.94 3.23
C LEU A 515 18.10 -1.91 2.50
N MET A 516 18.48 -0.65 2.65
CA MET A 516 17.88 0.50 1.98
C MET A 516 18.98 1.31 1.32
N GLY A 517 18.97 1.38 -0.01
CA GLY A 517 19.99 2.11 -0.77
C GLY A 517 19.88 3.61 -0.51
N GLY A 518 18.66 4.13 -0.50
CA GLY A 518 18.39 5.53 -0.30
C GLY A 518 18.27 6.27 -1.64
N TYR A 519 19.10 7.29 -1.85
CA TYR A 519 19.06 8.21 -2.97
C TYR A 519 20.29 8.07 -3.85
N HIS A 520 20.05 7.92 -5.17
CA HIS A 520 21.05 7.80 -6.24
C HIS A 520 21.31 6.33 -6.59
N ASP A 521 22.45 6.02 -7.21
CA ASP A 521 22.67 4.71 -7.83
C ASP A 521 23.45 3.80 -6.87
N ASP A 522 22.77 2.90 -6.18
CA ASP A 522 23.37 2.12 -5.09
C ASP A 522 23.85 0.72 -5.51
N VAL A 523 24.75 0.17 -4.72
CA VAL A 523 25.32 -1.17 -4.92
C VAL A 523 25.12 -2.03 -3.68
N PHE A 524 24.29 -3.06 -3.80
CA PHE A 524 24.07 -4.06 -2.74
C PHE A 524 24.99 -5.26 -2.99
N VAL A 525 25.94 -5.49 -2.10
CA VAL A 525 27.00 -6.49 -2.24
C VAL A 525 26.64 -7.75 -1.48
N PHE A 526 26.82 -8.90 -2.12
CA PHE A 526 26.60 -10.19 -1.47
C PHE A 526 27.77 -11.15 -1.72
N ASP A 527 27.94 -12.08 -0.80
CA ASP A 527 28.66 -13.32 -1.03
C ASP A 527 27.70 -14.52 -1.00
N ALA A 528 28.18 -15.71 -1.34
CA ALA A 528 27.34 -16.91 -1.44
C ALA A 528 26.73 -17.38 -0.10
N THR A 529 27.16 -16.78 1.02
CA THR A 529 26.76 -17.13 2.39
C THR A 529 26.10 -16.00 3.15
N SER A 530 26.17 -14.75 2.66
CA SER A 530 25.54 -13.59 3.30
C SER A 530 24.02 -13.76 3.34
N SER A 531 23.43 -14.15 2.21
CA SER A 531 21.96 -14.30 2.09
C SER A 531 21.54 -15.72 1.73
N THR A 532 20.83 -16.42 2.62
CA THR A 532 20.39 -17.83 2.41
C THR A 532 18.92 -18.05 2.76
N ALA A 533 18.36 -19.20 2.39
CA ALA A 533 16.95 -19.51 2.69
C ALA A 533 16.60 -19.53 4.19
N ALA A 534 17.60 -19.58 5.08
CA ALA A 534 17.39 -19.47 6.52
C ALA A 534 17.42 -18.02 7.02
N ASN A 535 18.30 -17.21 6.44
CA ASN A 535 18.54 -15.82 6.79
C ASN A 535 18.56 -15.04 5.47
N THR A 536 17.38 -14.62 5.03
CA THR A 536 17.21 -14.02 3.70
C THR A 536 17.17 -12.52 3.85
N ASP A 537 18.04 -11.84 3.13
CA ASP A 537 18.10 -10.38 3.16
C ASP A 537 16.99 -9.79 2.31
N ILE A 538 16.66 -8.55 2.65
CA ILE A 538 15.57 -7.80 2.07
C ILE A 538 16.13 -6.47 1.59
N ILE A 539 15.92 -6.15 0.31
CA ILE A 539 16.12 -4.80 -0.21
C ILE A 539 14.76 -4.13 -0.37
N TRP A 540 14.60 -2.97 0.28
CA TRP A 540 13.31 -2.29 0.37
C TRP A 540 12.99 -1.38 -0.83
N ASP A 541 14.02 -0.80 -1.45
CA ASP A 541 13.87 0.31 -2.40
C ASP A 541 14.60 0.08 -3.73
N PHE A 542 14.93 -1.17 -4.07
CA PHE A 542 15.69 -1.49 -5.27
C PHE A 542 15.07 -0.88 -6.53
N LYS A 543 15.81 0.02 -7.18
CA LYS A 543 15.40 0.77 -8.37
C LYS A 543 14.25 1.76 -8.16
N SER A 544 14.02 2.21 -6.93
CA SER A 544 12.99 3.19 -6.61
C SER A 544 13.21 4.48 -7.41
N ALA A 545 12.15 5.09 -7.94
CA ALA A 545 12.26 6.32 -8.75
C ALA A 545 13.20 6.29 -9.99
N LYS A 546 13.58 5.10 -10.50
CA LYS A 546 14.38 4.87 -11.72
C LYS A 546 15.87 5.20 -11.59
N ASP A 547 16.45 5.00 -10.41
CA ASP A 547 17.90 4.95 -10.23
C ASP A 547 18.55 3.70 -10.85
N GLY A 548 19.87 3.74 -10.86
CA GLY A 548 20.78 2.84 -11.55
C GLY A 548 21.21 1.62 -10.74
N ASP A 549 20.52 1.28 -9.65
CA ASP A 549 20.94 0.30 -8.66
C ASP A 549 21.44 -1.03 -9.21
N LYS A 550 22.34 -1.64 -8.46
CA LYS A 550 23.04 -2.87 -8.81
C LYS A 550 23.06 -3.85 -7.64
N ILE A 551 22.88 -5.13 -7.97
CA ILE A 551 23.19 -6.23 -7.06
C ILE A 551 24.55 -6.80 -7.47
N ASP A 552 25.55 -6.73 -6.60
CA ASP A 552 26.88 -7.26 -6.83
C ASP A 552 27.02 -8.70 -6.33
N LEU A 553 27.16 -9.64 -7.27
CA LEU A 553 27.38 -11.06 -7.06
C LEU A 553 28.76 -11.50 -7.59
N SER A 554 29.71 -10.57 -7.68
CA SER A 554 31.06 -10.82 -8.23
C SER A 554 32.00 -11.55 -7.26
N ASP A 555 31.57 -11.80 -6.02
CA ASP A 555 32.38 -12.53 -5.06
C ASP A 555 32.72 -13.94 -5.56
N ALA A 556 33.96 -14.36 -5.29
CA ALA A 556 34.48 -15.63 -5.78
C ALA A 556 33.74 -16.86 -5.21
N SER A 557 33.04 -16.70 -4.09
CA SER A 557 32.24 -17.75 -3.44
C SER A 557 31.08 -18.26 -4.31
N PHE A 558 30.55 -17.44 -5.23
CA PHE A 558 29.56 -17.88 -6.20
C PHE A 558 30.14 -18.82 -7.27
N GLY A 559 31.46 -18.90 -7.42
CA GLY A 559 32.09 -19.81 -8.38
C GLY A 559 31.98 -19.37 -9.84
N GLY A 560 31.73 -18.08 -10.09
CA GLY A 560 31.66 -17.48 -11.42
C GLY A 560 30.33 -17.73 -12.12
N ILE A 561 29.24 -17.30 -11.48
CA ILE A 561 27.88 -17.32 -12.03
C ILE A 561 27.68 -16.20 -13.05
N GLY A 562 26.60 -16.28 -13.82
CA GLY A 562 26.08 -15.17 -14.59
C GLY A 562 24.57 -15.08 -14.49
N TYR A 563 23.99 -14.09 -15.18
CA TYR A 563 22.55 -13.82 -15.13
C TYR A 563 21.66 -15.03 -15.44
N GLY A 564 22.11 -15.93 -16.33
CA GLY A 564 21.35 -17.12 -16.69
C GLY A 564 21.33 -18.23 -15.62
N ASP A 565 22.14 -18.10 -14.57
CA ASP A 565 22.17 -19.03 -13.44
C ASP A 565 21.18 -18.61 -12.33
N LEU A 566 20.69 -17.36 -12.38
CA LEU A 566 19.72 -16.83 -11.44
C LEU A 566 18.30 -17.30 -11.78
N THR A 567 17.55 -17.67 -10.74
CA THR A 567 16.10 -17.86 -10.82
C THR A 567 15.43 -16.67 -10.16
N ILE A 568 14.71 -15.89 -10.98
CA ILE A 568 13.93 -14.74 -10.54
C ILE A 568 12.47 -15.17 -10.56
N SER A 569 11.82 -15.16 -9.40
CA SER A 569 10.41 -15.53 -9.28
C SER A 569 9.51 -14.45 -9.86
N THR A 570 8.30 -14.84 -10.26
CA THR A 570 7.20 -13.88 -10.28
C THR A 570 6.99 -13.35 -8.86
N PRO A 571 6.63 -12.08 -8.67
CA PRO A 571 6.39 -11.55 -7.35
C PRO A 571 5.34 -12.40 -6.61
N GLY A 572 5.62 -12.74 -5.35
CA GLY A 572 4.75 -13.56 -4.51
C GLY A 572 4.43 -12.84 -3.21
N LEU A 573 3.24 -13.12 -2.65
CA LEU A 573 2.81 -12.57 -1.38
C LEU A 573 3.44 -13.35 -0.22
N ASP A 574 4.04 -12.65 0.74
CA ASP A 574 4.26 -13.22 2.07
C ASP A 574 2.91 -13.24 2.80
N ALA A 575 2.25 -14.40 2.86
CA ALA A 575 0.95 -14.50 3.53
C ALA A 575 1.01 -14.17 5.03
N ALA A 576 2.20 -14.14 5.65
CA ALA A 576 2.37 -13.79 7.05
C ALA A 576 2.47 -12.28 7.29
N ASN A 577 3.10 -11.55 6.36
CA ASN A 577 3.45 -10.13 6.53
C ASN A 577 2.79 -9.22 5.48
N SER A 578 1.96 -9.80 4.60
CA SER A 578 1.28 -9.13 3.49
C SER A 578 2.21 -8.27 2.63
N THR A 579 3.50 -8.63 2.56
CA THR A 579 4.49 -7.95 1.74
C THR A 579 4.69 -8.74 0.45
N MET A 580 4.54 -8.09 -0.70
CA MET A 580 4.90 -8.73 -1.97
C MET A 580 6.38 -8.54 -2.23
N TYR A 581 7.03 -9.61 -2.68
CA TYR A 581 8.45 -9.62 -2.95
C TYR A 581 8.77 -10.37 -4.25
N THR A 582 9.82 -9.92 -4.94
CA THR A 582 10.50 -10.71 -5.97
C THR A 582 11.62 -11.49 -5.31
N VAL A 583 11.65 -12.82 -5.49
CA VAL A 583 12.76 -13.65 -5.00
C VAL A 583 13.77 -13.86 -6.11
N ILE A 584 15.04 -13.59 -5.79
CA ILE A 584 16.18 -13.97 -6.62
C ILE A 584 16.88 -15.12 -5.91
N THR A 585 17.12 -16.23 -6.60
CA THR A 585 17.84 -17.38 -6.04
C THR A 585 18.93 -17.88 -6.96
N GLU A 586 20.00 -18.43 -6.37
CA GLU A 586 21.00 -19.24 -7.06
C GLU A 586 21.09 -20.61 -6.37
N ALA A 587 20.78 -21.67 -7.11
CA ALA A 587 20.53 -22.99 -6.52
C ALA A 587 21.81 -23.74 -6.10
N ASN A 588 22.97 -23.40 -6.65
CA ASN A 588 24.23 -24.09 -6.35
C ASN A 588 24.84 -23.63 -5.03
N THR A 589 24.71 -22.34 -4.70
CA THR A 589 25.13 -21.75 -3.44
C THR A 589 24.04 -21.82 -2.38
N GLY A 590 22.77 -21.80 -2.79
CA GLY A 590 21.64 -21.62 -1.88
C GLY A 590 21.34 -20.15 -1.57
N PHE A 591 21.94 -19.24 -2.34
CA PHE A 591 21.68 -17.81 -2.26
C PHE A 591 20.21 -17.51 -2.52
N THR A 592 19.66 -16.60 -1.73
CA THR A 592 18.32 -16.08 -1.92
C THR A 592 18.27 -14.62 -1.47
N LEU A 593 17.50 -13.80 -2.16
CA LEU A 593 17.33 -12.39 -1.87
C LEU A 593 15.88 -12.01 -2.14
N LYS A 594 15.29 -11.18 -1.29
CA LYS A 594 13.96 -10.60 -1.50
C LYS A 594 14.07 -9.13 -1.87
N LEU A 595 13.40 -8.74 -2.96
CA LEU A 595 13.21 -7.33 -3.33
C LEU A 595 11.76 -6.95 -3.04
N ILE A 596 11.54 -5.94 -2.20
CA ILE A 596 10.22 -5.36 -1.95
C ILE A 596 9.94 -4.26 -2.97
N GLY A 597 8.66 -4.00 -3.28
CA GLY A 597 8.28 -2.85 -4.12
C GLY A 597 8.51 -3.00 -5.63
N TYR A 598 9.18 -4.06 -6.09
CA TYR A 598 9.51 -4.27 -7.50
C TYR A 598 8.39 -5.02 -8.26
N PHE A 599 7.50 -4.28 -8.93
CA PHE A 599 6.39 -4.81 -9.73
C PHE A 599 6.39 -4.19 -11.13
N GLU A 600 6.34 -5.04 -12.16
CA GLU A 600 6.65 -4.59 -13.51
C GLU A 600 5.44 -4.06 -14.29
N ASP A 601 5.68 -2.92 -14.96
CA ASP A 601 5.15 -2.61 -16.29
C ASP A 601 6.17 -1.74 -17.08
N GLY A 602 7.47 -2.09 -17.02
CA GLY A 602 8.52 -1.41 -17.79
C GLY A 602 9.97 -1.45 -17.30
N PHE A 603 10.28 -2.07 -16.15
CA PHE A 603 11.66 -2.33 -15.71
C PHE A 603 11.76 -3.80 -15.31
N ASN A 604 12.16 -4.67 -16.25
CA ASN A 604 12.47 -6.07 -15.96
C ASN A 604 13.86 -6.10 -15.34
N LEU A 605 14.08 -6.93 -14.32
CA LEU A 605 15.43 -7.21 -13.84
C LEU A 605 16.21 -7.72 -15.06
N GLY A 606 17.22 -6.98 -15.46
CA GLY A 606 18.05 -7.29 -16.60
C GLY A 606 19.44 -7.70 -16.14
N ALA A 607 20.21 -8.34 -17.02
CA ALA A 607 21.62 -8.60 -16.76
C ALA A 607 22.45 -7.32 -16.49
N SER A 608 21.93 -6.14 -16.82
CA SER A 608 22.52 -4.84 -16.48
C SER A 608 22.39 -4.45 -15.01
N ASP A 609 21.55 -5.16 -14.26
CA ASP A 609 21.19 -4.83 -12.88
C ASP A 609 22.02 -5.63 -11.88
N PHE A 610 22.91 -6.46 -12.42
CA PHE A 610 23.79 -7.33 -11.67
C PHE A 610 25.25 -7.09 -12.07
N ILE A 611 26.14 -7.24 -11.11
CA ILE A 611 27.58 -7.33 -11.32
C ILE A 611 27.97 -8.79 -11.04
N PHE A 612 28.79 -9.38 -11.92
CA PHE A 612 29.22 -10.79 -11.88
C PHE A 612 30.73 -10.92 -12.03
#